data_AF-A0A1Y1NHD5-F1
#
_entry.id   AF-A0A1Y1NHD5-F1
#
_cell.length_a   1.000
_cell.length_b   1.000
_cell.length_c   1.000
_cell.angle_alpha   90.00
_cell.angle_beta   90.00
_cell.angle_gamma   90.00
#
_symmetry.space_group_name_H-M   'P 1'
#
loop_
_entity.id
_entity.type
_entity.pdbx_description
1 polymer ?
#
loop_
_entity_poly.entity_id
_entity_poly.type
_entity_poly.pdbx_seq_one_letter_code
_entity_poly.pdbx_strand_id
1 'polypeptide(L)'
;MFASILGKIPQYSTISSKCSLKECRKVKKVENSDEIGEIIHRDFLDPFCNEYVLIGEEETSLGINYLQFEEEIRTFEIRDSDIIVASYPKAGTTWTQELVWLIGNDLDFKAAEEHLDKRFPHFEYNTYQRFPYFTNIFKIMHHSKFC
;
A
#
# COMPACT_ATOMS: atom_id res chain seq x y z
N MET A 1 30.37 -1.77 -37.64
CA MET A 1 30.77 -0.89 -36.53
C MET A 1 29.48 -0.32 -35.95
N PHE A 2 29.19 -0.71 -34.71
CA PHE A 2 27.86 -0.86 -34.12
C PHE A 2 27.08 0.45 -33.94
N ALA A 3 26.06 0.67 -34.75
CA ALA A 3 25.01 1.67 -34.53
C ALA A 3 23.69 1.12 -35.12
N SER A 4 22.92 0.32 -34.35
CA SER A 4 21.50 -0.02 -34.66
C SER A 4 20.80 -0.93 -33.62
N ILE A 5 21.06 -0.82 -32.30
CA ILE A 5 20.28 -1.59 -31.29
C ILE A 5 19.75 -0.66 -30.19
N LEU A 6 19.20 0.49 -30.59
CA LEU A 6 18.18 1.15 -29.78
C LEU A 6 16.84 0.87 -30.46
N GLY A 7 16.43 -0.41 -30.36
CA GLY A 7 15.06 -0.80 -30.63
C GLY A 7 14.17 -0.04 -29.67
N LYS A 8 13.26 0.74 -30.24
CA LYS A 8 12.19 1.49 -29.56
C LYS A 8 11.66 0.67 -28.38
N ILE A 9 11.87 1.18 -27.16
CA ILE A 9 11.18 0.68 -25.97
C ILE A 9 9.68 0.80 -26.29
N PRO A 10 8.91 -0.31 -26.29
CA PRO A 10 7.49 -0.23 -26.58
C PRO A 10 6.85 0.66 -25.52
N GLN A 11 6.22 1.75 -25.94
CA GLN A 11 5.40 2.53 -25.04
C GLN A 11 4.28 1.61 -24.57
N TYR A 12 4.37 1.17 -23.31
CA TYR A 12 3.30 0.43 -22.67
C TYR A 12 2.05 1.30 -22.76
N SER A 13 1.00 0.79 -23.38
CA SER A 13 -0.30 1.44 -23.31
C SER A 13 -0.69 1.47 -21.84
N THR A 14 -0.71 2.65 -21.23
CA THR A 14 -1.26 2.83 -19.89
C THR A 14 -2.67 2.27 -19.89
N ILE A 15 -2.87 1.11 -19.26
CA ILE A 15 -4.21 0.61 -18.94
C ILE A 15 -4.68 1.49 -17.78
N SER A 16 -5.10 2.71 -18.09
CA SER A 16 -5.86 3.54 -17.16
C SER A 16 -7.28 3.00 -17.17
N SER A 17 -7.48 1.85 -16.53
CA SER A 17 -8.81 1.53 -16.04
C SER A 17 -9.11 2.58 -14.99
N LYS A 18 -10.01 3.53 -15.29
CA LYS A 18 -10.62 4.39 -14.27
C LYS A 18 -11.19 3.47 -13.19
N CYS A 19 -10.42 3.24 -12.13
CA CYS A 19 -10.88 2.57 -10.94
C CYS A 19 -11.80 3.57 -10.27
N SER A 20 -13.09 3.54 -10.61
CA SER A 20 -14.08 4.26 -9.82
C SER A 20 -14.12 3.56 -8.48
N LEU A 21 -13.51 4.15 -7.45
CA LEU A 21 -13.67 3.69 -6.08
C LEU A 21 -15.16 3.62 -5.81
N LYS A 22 -15.70 2.39 -5.72
CA LYS A 22 -17.08 2.18 -5.27
C LYS A 22 -17.16 2.71 -3.84
N GLU A 23 -18.24 3.37 -3.52
CA GLU A 23 -18.42 3.97 -2.21
C GLU A 23 -18.60 2.87 -1.14
N CYS A 24 -17.50 2.47 -0.48
CA CYS A 24 -17.53 1.55 0.66
C CYS A 24 -18.07 2.30 1.89
N ARG A 25 -19.38 2.20 2.15
CA ARG A 25 -20.03 2.84 3.32
C ARG A 25 -20.33 1.90 4.48
N LYS A 26 -20.22 0.59 4.30
CA LYS A 26 -20.57 -0.38 5.35
C LYS A 26 -19.34 -0.66 6.19
N VAL A 27 -19.35 -0.17 7.43
CA VAL A 27 -18.41 -0.56 8.49
C VAL A 27 -19.20 -1.36 9.51
N LYS A 28 -18.77 -2.60 9.74
CA LYS A 28 -19.32 -3.49 10.75
C LYS A 28 -18.26 -3.73 11.81
N LYS A 29 -18.58 -3.43 13.06
CA LYS A 29 -17.71 -3.80 14.18
C LYS A 29 -17.80 -5.31 14.38
N VAL A 30 -16.65 -5.92 14.62
CA VAL A 30 -16.58 -7.34 14.96
C VAL A 30 -17.07 -7.51 16.39
N GLU A 31 -18.15 -8.26 16.59
CA GLU A 31 -18.64 -8.62 17.91
C GLU A 31 -17.99 -9.92 18.40
N ASN A 32 -17.72 -10.02 19.70
CA ASN A 32 -17.02 -11.16 20.29
C ASN A 32 -17.89 -12.45 20.34
N SER A 33 -19.18 -12.34 20.05
CA SER A 33 -20.12 -13.47 20.02
C SER A 33 -20.21 -14.18 18.66
N ASP A 34 -19.64 -13.58 17.61
CA ASP A 34 -19.65 -14.15 16.26
C ASP A 34 -18.42 -15.06 16.07
N GLU A 35 -18.54 -16.13 15.27
CA GLU A 35 -17.43 -17.07 14.98
C GLU A 35 -16.16 -16.35 14.50
N ILE A 36 -16.32 -15.33 13.65
CA ILE A 36 -15.21 -14.49 13.15
C ILE A 36 -14.59 -13.68 14.30
N GLY A 37 -15.42 -13.16 15.22
CA GLY A 37 -14.95 -12.44 16.39
C GLY A 37 -14.12 -13.31 17.31
N GLU A 38 -14.57 -14.54 17.58
CA GLU A 38 -13.82 -15.49 18.39
C GLU A 38 -12.44 -15.80 17.78
N ILE A 39 -12.36 -16.01 16.47
CA ILE A 39 -11.10 -16.24 15.75
C ILE A 39 -10.18 -15.03 15.84
N ILE A 40 -10.71 -13.83 15.60
CA ILE A 40 -9.94 -12.58 15.69
C ILE A 40 -9.39 -12.40 17.11
N HIS A 41 -10.22 -12.58 18.12
CA HIS A 41 -9.85 -12.45 19.53
C HIS A 41 -8.78 -13.45 19.96
N ARG A 42 -8.81 -14.67 19.41
CA ARG A 42 -7.87 -15.74 19.74
C ARG A 42 -6.52 -15.60 19.03
N ASP A 43 -6.54 -15.32 17.72
CA ASP A 43 -5.36 -15.51 16.87
C ASP A 43 -4.74 -14.20 16.37
N PHE A 44 -5.51 -13.11 16.31
CA PHE A 44 -5.12 -11.88 15.61
C PHE A 44 -4.98 -10.64 16.48
N LEU A 45 -5.33 -10.73 17.77
CA LEU A 45 -5.09 -9.62 18.70
C LEU A 45 -3.64 -9.58 19.14
N ASP A 46 -3.10 -8.37 19.12
CA ASP A 46 -1.76 -8.07 19.62
C ASP A 46 -1.76 -6.71 20.35
N PRO A 47 -0.70 -6.37 21.12
CA PRO A 47 -0.65 -5.11 21.86
C PRO A 47 -0.76 -3.83 21.01
N PHE A 48 -0.53 -3.93 19.70
CA PHE A 48 -0.58 -2.83 18.74
C PHE A 48 -1.91 -2.78 17.97
N CYS A 49 -2.61 -3.90 17.79
CA CYS A 49 -3.94 -3.99 17.20
C CYS A 49 -4.88 -4.84 18.06
N ASN A 50 -5.67 -4.17 18.91
CA ASN A 50 -6.56 -4.82 19.88
C ASN A 50 -8.01 -5.00 19.37
N GLU A 51 -8.36 -4.41 18.23
CA GLU A 51 -9.71 -4.43 17.66
C GLU A 51 -9.66 -4.42 16.13
N TYR A 52 -10.63 -5.07 15.50
CA TYR A 52 -10.78 -5.17 14.05
C TYR A 52 -12.18 -4.75 13.61
N VAL A 53 -12.28 -4.31 12.36
CA VAL A 53 -13.52 -3.90 11.71
C VAL A 53 -13.64 -4.58 10.34
N LEU A 54 -14.86 -4.90 9.94
CA LEU A 54 -15.17 -5.44 8.62
C LEU A 54 -15.70 -4.30 7.75
N ILE A 55 -15.07 -4.11 6.58
CA ILE A 55 -15.34 -2.98 5.70
C ILE A 55 -15.80 -3.46 4.32
N GLY A 56 -16.80 -2.76 3.78
CA GLY A 56 -17.34 -3.01 2.45
C GLY A 56 -18.36 -4.16 2.42
N GLU A 57 -18.80 -4.52 1.22
CA GLU A 57 -19.76 -5.62 1.01
C GLU A 57 -19.10 -6.99 1.18
N GLU A 58 -17.80 -7.08 0.91
CA GLU A 58 -16.98 -8.28 1.05
C GLU A 58 -16.51 -8.51 2.49
N GLU A 59 -16.94 -7.67 3.45
CA GLU A 59 -16.57 -7.75 4.87
C GLU A 59 -15.04 -7.91 5.09
N THR A 60 -14.23 -7.10 4.40
CA THR A 60 -12.77 -7.18 4.52
C THR A 60 -12.32 -6.76 5.92
N SER A 61 -11.59 -7.63 6.60
CA SER A 61 -11.08 -7.37 7.96
C SER A 61 -9.86 -6.46 7.94
N LEU A 62 -9.94 -5.33 8.64
CA LEU A 62 -8.86 -4.38 8.87
C LEU A 62 -8.78 -4.02 10.36
N GLY A 63 -7.60 -3.62 10.83
CA GLY A 63 -7.43 -3.12 12.19
C GLY A 63 -8.22 -1.83 12.43
N ILE A 64 -8.70 -1.61 13.66
CA ILE A 64 -9.56 -0.46 14.02
C ILE A 64 -8.95 0.89 13.66
N ASN A 65 -7.62 1.00 13.71
CA ASN A 65 -6.87 2.23 13.41
C ASN A 65 -7.05 2.69 11.96
N TYR A 66 -7.47 1.81 11.04
CA TYR A 66 -7.81 2.21 9.67
C TYR A 66 -8.86 3.34 9.67
N LEU A 67 -9.84 3.29 10.57
CA LEU A 67 -10.90 4.30 10.65
C LEU A 67 -10.38 5.71 10.97
N GLN A 68 -9.20 5.81 11.61
CA GLN A 68 -8.58 7.10 11.89
C GLN A 68 -8.02 7.77 10.63
N PHE A 69 -7.65 6.99 9.62
CA PHE A 69 -6.99 7.46 8.40
C PHE A 69 -7.84 7.23 7.15
N GLU A 70 -9.09 6.78 7.30
CA GLU A 70 -9.96 6.43 6.18
C GLU A 70 -10.13 7.61 5.22
N GLU A 71 -10.36 8.80 5.75
CA GLU A 71 -10.59 10.00 4.94
C GLU A 71 -9.33 10.35 4.14
N GLU A 72 -8.16 10.43 4.78
CA GLU A 72 -6.90 10.72 4.10
C GLU A 72 -6.55 9.68 3.02
N ILE A 73 -6.80 8.40 3.29
CA ILE A 73 -6.61 7.32 2.32
C ILE A 73 -7.51 7.52 1.11
N ARG A 74 -8.78 7.85 1.33
CA ARG A 74 -9.77 7.97 0.26
C ARG A 74 -9.60 9.23 -0.58
N THR A 75 -9.15 10.32 0.03
CA THR A 75 -8.89 11.58 -0.66
C THR A 75 -7.46 11.70 -1.17
N PHE A 76 -6.64 10.66 -1.02
CA PHE A 76 -5.26 10.68 -1.47
C PHE A 76 -5.18 10.89 -2.99
N GLU A 77 -4.49 11.94 -3.41
CA GLU A 77 -4.30 12.27 -4.82
C GLU A 77 -3.16 11.45 -5.41
N ILE A 78 -3.51 10.56 -6.34
CA ILE A 78 -2.54 9.79 -7.13
C ILE A 78 -2.09 10.63 -8.32
N ARG A 79 -0.78 10.69 -8.54
CA ARG A 79 -0.15 11.40 -9.67
C ARG A 79 0.01 10.45 -10.86
N ASP A 80 0.06 11.00 -12.07
CA ASP A 80 0.28 10.21 -13.28
C ASP A 80 1.65 9.50 -13.33
N SER A 81 2.61 9.95 -12.51
CA SER A 81 3.94 9.32 -12.37
C SER A 81 3.97 8.19 -11.35
N ASP A 82 2.98 8.09 -10.46
CA ASP A 82 3.08 7.19 -9.32
C ASP A 82 2.96 5.72 -9.76
N ILE A 83 3.84 4.88 -9.21
CA ILE A 83 3.81 3.42 -9.40
C ILE A 83 3.34 2.77 -8.10
N ILE A 84 2.19 2.09 -8.15
CA ILE A 84 1.62 1.40 -6.99
C ILE A 84 1.88 -0.10 -7.10
N VAL A 85 2.56 -0.66 -6.09
CA VAL A 85 2.72 -2.10 -5.93
C VAL A 85 1.79 -2.56 -4.81
N ALA A 86 0.73 -3.28 -5.17
CA ALA A 86 -0.27 -3.78 -4.23
C ALA A 86 -0.44 -5.29 -4.34
N SER A 87 -0.50 -5.98 -3.20
CA SER A 87 -0.88 -7.38 -3.13
C SER A 87 -1.43 -7.73 -1.74
N TYR A 88 -1.97 -8.94 -1.60
CA TYR A 88 -2.23 -9.50 -0.28
C TYR A 88 -0.89 -9.69 0.49
N PRO A 89 -0.85 -9.53 1.82
CA PRO A 89 0.37 -9.71 2.60
C PRO A 89 1.05 -11.04 2.32
N LYS A 90 2.39 -11.02 2.27
CA LYS A 90 3.25 -12.19 2.04
C LYS A 90 3.14 -12.85 0.64
N ALA A 91 2.53 -12.17 -0.33
CA ALA A 91 2.45 -12.66 -1.72
C ALA A 91 3.63 -12.25 -2.64
N GLY A 92 4.74 -11.75 -2.07
CA GLY A 92 5.94 -11.36 -2.84
C GLY A 92 6.07 -9.87 -3.18
N THR A 93 5.45 -8.99 -2.39
CA THR A 93 5.57 -7.52 -2.55
C THR A 93 7.00 -7.05 -2.61
N THR A 94 7.87 -7.48 -1.68
CA THR A 94 9.27 -7.05 -1.60
C THR A 94 10.04 -7.33 -2.88
N TRP A 95 9.88 -8.53 -3.47
CA TRP A 95 10.52 -8.87 -4.73
C TRP A 95 10.02 -8.01 -5.87
N THR A 96 8.71 -7.76 -5.91
CA THR A 96 8.08 -6.94 -6.93
C THR A 96 8.54 -5.48 -6.82
N GLN A 97 8.61 -4.93 -5.60
CA GLN A 97 9.08 -3.57 -5.35
C GLN A 97 10.53 -3.39 -5.83
N GLU A 98 11.43 -4.34 -5.54
CA GLU A 98 12.82 -4.26 -6.04
C GLU A 98 12.91 -4.30 -7.57
N LEU A 99 12.19 -5.22 -8.20
CA LEU A 99 12.17 -5.34 -9.66
C LEU A 99 11.63 -4.09 -10.33
N VAL A 100 10.51 -3.57 -9.83
CA VAL A 100 9.89 -2.34 -10.32
C VAL A 100 10.84 -1.15 -10.17
N TRP A 101 11.51 -1.05 -9.01
CA TRP A 101 12.46 0.03 -8.76
C TRP A 101 13.62 0.02 -9.74
N LEU A 102 14.25 -1.14 -9.93
CA LEU A 102 15.39 -1.29 -10.84
C LEU A 102 14.98 -0.97 -12.28
N ILE A 103 13.83 -1.45 -12.74
CA ILE A 103 13.32 -1.15 -14.08
C ILE A 103 13.06 0.36 -14.25
N GLY A 104 12.48 1.01 -13.23
CA GLY A 104 12.20 2.45 -13.25
C GLY A 104 13.43 3.35 -13.11
N ASN A 105 14.56 2.81 -12.65
CA ASN A 105 15.81 3.55 -12.40
C ASN A 105 16.98 2.99 -13.23
N ASP A 106 16.72 2.59 -14.48
CA ASP A 106 17.74 2.17 -15.47
C ASP A 106 18.71 1.07 -14.98
N LEU A 107 18.21 0.15 -14.15
CA LEU A 107 18.98 -0.92 -13.51
C LEU A 107 20.16 -0.39 -12.67
N ASP A 108 20.00 0.74 -11.97
CA ASP A 108 21.00 1.26 -11.03
C ASP A 108 21.06 0.41 -9.76
N PHE A 109 21.86 -0.67 -9.81
CA PHE A 109 22.07 -1.57 -8.68
C PHE A 109 22.74 -0.90 -7.48
N LYS A 110 23.52 0.17 -7.68
CA LYS A 110 24.22 0.85 -6.59
C LYS A 110 23.24 1.67 -5.76
N ALA A 111 22.34 2.40 -6.42
CA ALA A 111 21.29 3.13 -5.73
C ALA A 111 20.23 2.18 -5.12
N ALA A 112 20.04 0.98 -5.67
CA ALA A 112 19.18 -0.06 -5.10
C ALA A 112 19.70 -0.66 -3.77
N GLU A 113 20.98 -0.47 -3.42
CA GLU A 113 21.52 -0.87 -2.11
C GLU A 113 20.87 -0.08 -0.95
N GLU A 114 20.25 1.07 -1.23
CA GLU A 114 19.49 1.83 -0.24
C GLU A 114 18.29 1.03 0.28
N HIS A 115 18.00 1.17 1.57
CA HIS A 115 16.91 0.43 2.21
C HIS A 115 15.56 0.65 1.52
N LEU A 116 14.79 -0.42 1.33
CA LEU A 116 13.56 -0.39 0.56
C LEU A 116 12.54 0.61 1.11
N ASP A 117 12.41 0.75 2.43
CA ASP A 117 11.51 1.72 3.07
C ASP A 117 11.79 3.19 2.72
N LYS A 118 13.01 3.50 2.25
CA LYS A 118 13.35 4.85 1.76
C LYS A 118 13.03 5.04 0.28
N ARG A 119 12.89 3.94 -0.46
CA ARG A 119 12.58 3.90 -1.89
C ARG A 119 11.08 3.75 -2.15
N PHE A 120 10.39 2.99 -1.30
CA PHE A 120 8.94 2.75 -1.35
C PHE A 120 8.28 3.14 -0.03
N PRO A 121 7.46 4.22 -0.02
CA PRO A 121 6.59 4.48 1.11
C PRO A 121 5.48 3.41 1.17
N HIS A 122 5.24 2.87 2.35
CA HIS A 122 4.15 1.91 2.60
C HIS A 122 2.88 2.68 2.97
N PHE A 123 1.88 2.63 2.09
CA PHE A 123 0.67 3.46 2.17
C PHE A 123 -0.14 3.20 3.46
N GLU A 124 -0.20 1.93 3.85
CA GLU A 124 -0.96 1.42 4.99
C GLU A 124 -0.24 1.56 6.34
N TYR A 125 1.03 2.00 6.36
CA TYR A 125 1.88 1.96 7.56
C TYR A 125 1.30 2.71 8.77
N ASN A 126 0.65 3.86 8.53
CA ASN A 126 -0.03 4.63 9.57
C ASN A 126 -1.15 3.84 10.27
N THR A 127 -1.77 2.88 9.57
CA THR A 127 -2.88 2.08 10.12
C THR A 127 -2.39 0.98 11.07
N TYR A 128 -1.14 0.54 10.96
CA TYR A 128 -0.59 -0.51 11.83
C TYR A 128 0.03 0.03 13.12
N GLN A 129 0.58 1.25 13.10
CA GLN A 129 1.40 1.74 14.21
C GLN A 129 0.73 2.90 14.95
N ARG A 130 0.27 2.63 16.17
CA ARG A 130 -0.25 3.65 17.13
C ARG A 130 0.87 4.50 17.77
N PHE A 131 1.95 4.80 17.03
CA PHE A 131 3.11 5.50 17.60
C PHE A 131 3.10 7.00 17.26
N PRO A 132 3.09 7.90 18.27
CA PRO A 132 3.06 9.35 18.06
C PRO A 132 4.37 9.96 17.53
N TYR A 133 5.36 9.13 17.20
CA TYR A 133 6.71 9.56 16.82
C TYR A 133 7.08 9.26 15.36
N PHE A 134 6.24 8.54 14.62
CA PHE A 134 6.45 8.35 13.19
C PHE A 134 5.79 9.48 12.39
N THR A 135 6.55 10.04 11.46
CA THR A 135 6.07 11.06 10.53
C THR A 135 4.91 10.47 9.72
N ASN A 136 3.76 11.17 9.71
CA ASN A 136 2.57 10.73 8.96
C ASN A 136 2.96 10.44 7.49
N ILE A 137 2.79 9.19 7.04
CA ILE A 137 3.25 8.77 5.71
C ILE A 137 2.58 9.57 4.59
N PHE A 138 1.31 9.97 4.76
CA PHE A 138 0.61 10.82 3.79
C PHE A 138 1.32 12.17 3.61
N LYS A 139 1.85 12.77 4.68
CA LYS A 139 2.65 14.01 4.58
C LYS A 139 3.96 13.77 3.82
N ILE A 140 4.62 12.64 4.07
CA ILE A 140 5.86 12.28 3.37
C ILE A 140 5.59 12.11 1.86
N MET A 141 4.54 11.38 1.49
CA MET A 141 4.17 11.13 0.09
C MET A 141 3.74 12.41 -0.66
N HIS A 142 3.11 13.37 0.04
CA HIS A 142 2.78 14.66 -0.57
C HIS A 142 4.02 15.52 -0.86
N HIS A 143 5.00 15.54 0.04
CA HIS A 143 6.17 16.43 -0.09
C HIS A 143 7.34 15.83 -0.89
N SER A 144 7.50 14.51 -0.86
CA SER A 144 8.60 13.84 -1.53
C SER A 144 8.16 13.26 -2.87
N LYS A 145 9.00 13.44 -3.89
CA LYS A 145 8.92 12.67 -5.13
C LYS A 145 9.57 11.32 -4.88
N PHE A 146 8.77 10.34 -4.49
CA PHE A 146 9.13 8.94 -4.70
C PHE A 146 8.79 8.61 -6.16
N CYS A 147 9.63 7.76 -6.78
CA CYS A 147 9.69 7.44 -8.22
C CYS A 147 8.58 7.99 -9.11
#